data_AF-E0S7L0-F1
#
_entry.id   AF-E0S7L0-F1
#
_cell.length_a   1.000
_cell.length_b   1.000
_cell.length_c   1.000
_cell.angle_alpha   90.00
_cell.angle_beta   90.00
_cell.angle_gamma   90.00
#
_symmetry.space_group_name_H-M   'P 1'
#
loop_
_entity.id
_entity.type
_entity.pdbx_description
1 polymer ?
#
loop_
_entity_poly.entity_id
_entity_poly.type
_entity_poly.pdbx_seq_one_letter_code
_entity_poly.pdbx_strand_id
1 'polypeptide(L)'
;MDSSISSRIKKLVESKIFRNPEIDKLGYGTFQKPQAPDTSLLLQKAKDLRAKADAMMGESRKEGIKMLMEAIMMYIKGYTEESGKCKVVDMIYKWKSLGKYICRAIGSLGEDEEATAFLRLVLFNVKFHYLHLESSLVIKQNRRGESREGVLSYFLNEYNDLHTIFALSKMKMFNVLQPCDLEDMIRERINSI
;
A
#
# COMPACT_ATOMS: atom_id res chain seq x y z
N MET A 1 -36.43 15.85 -9.84
CA MET A 1 -35.16 15.19 -9.49
C MET A 1 -35.38 14.42 -8.21
N ASP A 2 -34.98 13.15 -8.18
CA ASP A 2 -35.13 12.28 -7.02
C ASP A 2 -34.27 12.82 -5.86
N SER A 3 -34.90 13.15 -4.73
CA SER A 3 -34.24 13.85 -3.60
C SER A 3 -33.10 13.03 -2.98
N SER A 4 -33.18 11.71 -3.13
CA SER A 4 -32.18 10.71 -2.75
C SER A 4 -30.83 10.94 -3.43
N ILE A 5 -30.82 11.11 -4.76
CA ILE A 5 -29.59 11.22 -5.57
C ILE A 5 -28.85 12.54 -5.27
N SER A 6 -29.60 13.63 -5.17
CA SER A 6 -29.05 14.95 -4.84
C SER A 6 -28.31 14.95 -3.50
N SER A 7 -28.84 14.22 -2.50
CA SER A 7 -28.18 14.09 -1.19
C SER A 7 -26.86 13.33 -1.25
N ARG A 8 -26.77 12.29 -2.09
CA ARG A 8 -25.55 11.47 -2.27
C ARG A 8 -24.46 12.25 -2.98
N ILE A 9 -24.83 13.00 -4.03
CA ILE A 9 -23.92 13.90 -4.74
C ILE A 9 -23.38 14.96 -3.79
N LYS A 10 -24.27 15.57 -2.98
CA LYS A 10 -23.88 16.57 -1.98
C LYS A 10 -22.86 16.00 -0.97
N LYS A 11 -23.09 14.79 -0.44
CA LYS A 11 -22.12 14.11 0.44
C LYS A 11 -20.77 13.84 -0.25
N LEU A 12 -20.77 13.47 -1.53
CA LEU A 12 -19.55 13.24 -2.30
C LEU A 12 -18.77 14.55 -2.54
N VAL A 13 -19.46 15.65 -2.81
CA VAL A 13 -18.84 16.99 -2.92
C VAL A 13 -18.30 17.45 -1.56
N GLU A 14 -19.08 17.26 -0.49
CA GLU A 14 -18.69 17.59 0.89
C GLU A 14 -17.48 16.76 1.37
N SER A 15 -17.27 15.56 0.83
CA SER A 15 -16.10 14.73 1.15
C SER A 15 -14.76 15.36 0.72
N LYS A 16 -14.79 16.35 -0.18
CA LYS A 16 -13.60 17.01 -0.76
C LYS A 16 -12.60 16.08 -1.48
N ILE A 17 -12.94 14.80 -1.65
CA ILE A 17 -12.15 13.82 -2.41
C ILE A 17 -12.28 14.07 -3.93
N PHE A 18 -13.42 14.63 -4.33
CA PHE A 18 -13.80 14.89 -5.71
C PHE A 18 -14.13 16.38 -5.87
N ARG A 19 -13.72 16.98 -6.99
CA ARG A 19 -14.07 18.33 -7.42
C ARG A 19 -14.90 18.27 -8.70
N ASN A 20 -15.62 19.36 -8.98
CA ASN A 20 -16.36 19.61 -10.23
C ASN A 20 -17.18 18.39 -10.71
N PRO A 21 -18.27 18.03 -10.00
CA PRO A 21 -19.18 16.99 -10.48
C PRO A 21 -19.84 17.46 -11.79
N GLU A 22 -19.58 16.77 -12.88
CA GLU A 22 -20.33 16.91 -14.13
C GLU A 22 -21.36 15.79 -14.17
N ILE A 23 -22.58 16.07 -13.72
CA ILE A 23 -23.68 15.08 -13.65
C ILE A 23 -24.83 15.57 -14.50
N ASP A 24 -25.25 14.74 -15.45
CA ASP A 24 -26.35 15.02 -16.35
C ASP A 24 -27.72 14.93 -15.62
N LYS A 25 -28.79 15.26 -16.35
CA LYS A 25 -30.16 15.24 -15.82
C LYS A 25 -30.68 13.83 -15.49
N LEU A 26 -30.01 12.79 -15.98
CA LEU A 26 -30.33 11.38 -15.76
C LEU A 26 -29.54 10.78 -14.58
N GLY A 27 -28.59 11.52 -14.01
CA GLY A 27 -27.78 11.09 -12.87
C GLY A 27 -26.46 10.41 -13.27
N TYR A 28 -26.10 10.40 -14.55
CA TYR A 28 -24.80 9.92 -15.02
C TYR A 28 -23.79 11.06 -15.01
N GLY A 29 -22.57 10.80 -14.57
CA GLY A 29 -21.58 11.86 -14.49
C GLY A 29 -20.19 11.43 -14.07
N THR A 30 -19.26 12.37 -14.21
CA THR A 30 -17.85 12.19 -13.83
C THR A 30 -17.47 13.14 -12.70
N PHE A 31 -16.60 12.64 -11.83
CA PHE A 31 -15.99 13.43 -10.78
C PHE A 31 -14.52 13.65 -11.12
N GLN A 32 -14.09 14.91 -11.16
CA GLN A 32 -12.67 15.20 -11.31
C GLN A 32 -11.99 15.01 -9.95
N LYS A 33 -11.05 14.06 -9.88
CA LYS A 33 -10.16 14.01 -8.72
C LYS A 33 -9.22 15.22 -8.81
N PRO A 34 -9.03 16.02 -7.74
CA PRO A 34 -8.00 17.04 -7.76
C PRO A 34 -6.67 16.38 -8.14
N GLN A 35 -5.97 16.95 -9.13
CA GLN A 35 -4.60 16.54 -9.42
C GLN A 35 -3.83 16.57 -8.10
N ALA A 36 -3.25 15.41 -7.73
CA ALA A 36 -2.49 15.33 -6.51
C ALA A 36 -1.38 16.39 -6.57
N PRO A 37 -1.15 17.17 -5.48
CA PRO A 37 0.01 18.05 -5.44
C PRO A 37 1.23 17.20 -5.74
N ASP A 38 2.03 17.66 -6.72
CA ASP A 38 3.23 17.02 -7.28
C ASP A 38 3.51 15.64 -6.69
N THR A 39 2.92 14.61 -7.32
CA THR A 39 3.20 13.23 -6.94
C THR A 39 4.72 13.07 -6.98
N SER A 40 5.35 12.68 -5.86
CA SER A 40 6.81 12.56 -5.79
C SER A 40 7.34 11.87 -7.05
N LEU A 41 8.39 12.43 -7.67
CA LEU A 41 9.00 11.88 -8.88
C LEU A 41 9.30 10.38 -8.72
N LEU A 42 9.65 9.95 -7.50
CA LEU A 42 9.86 8.55 -7.16
C LEU A 42 8.59 7.70 -7.26
N LEU A 43 7.45 8.20 -6.79
CA LEU A 43 6.17 7.49 -6.88
C LEU A 43 5.68 7.40 -8.32
N GLN A 44 5.97 8.41 -9.16
CA GLN A 44 5.68 8.32 -10.59
C GLN A 44 6.57 7.26 -11.25
N LYS A 45 7.88 7.29 -10.99
CA LYS A 45 8.82 6.26 -11.47
C LYS A 45 8.43 4.85 -11.01
N ALA A 46 7.96 4.69 -9.78
CA ALA A 46 7.51 3.41 -9.24
C ALA A 46 6.28 2.86 -9.99
N LYS A 47 5.34 3.73 -10.40
CA LYS A 47 4.19 3.33 -11.21
C LYS A 47 4.62 2.89 -12.61
N ASP A 48 5.52 3.64 -13.23
CA ASP A 48 6.01 3.34 -14.57
C ASP A 48 6.83 2.03 -14.57
N LEU A 49 7.67 1.81 -13.56
CA LEU A 49 8.41 0.56 -13.37
C LEU A 49 7.50 -0.63 -13.14
N ARG A 50 6.45 -0.48 -12.33
CA ARG A 50 5.47 -1.54 -12.12
C ARG A 50 4.84 -1.99 -13.44
N ALA A 51 4.44 -1.06 -14.30
CA ALA A 51 3.85 -1.40 -15.60
C ALA A 51 4.85 -2.13 -16.52
N LYS A 52 6.13 -1.76 -16.45
CA LYS A 52 7.20 -2.42 -17.22
C LYS A 52 7.58 -3.80 -16.67
N ALA A 53 7.54 -3.98 -15.35
CA ALA A 53 7.88 -5.25 -14.70
C ALA A 53 6.97 -6.38 -15.20
N ASP A 54 5.67 -6.14 -15.33
CA ASP A 54 4.71 -7.13 -15.82
C ASP A 54 5.05 -7.59 -17.26
N ALA A 55 5.46 -6.67 -18.13
CA ALA A 55 5.92 -7.01 -19.49
C ALA A 55 7.24 -7.78 -19.46
N MET A 56 8.20 -7.32 -18.65
CA MET A 56 9.53 -7.93 -18.54
C MET A 56 9.48 -9.35 -17.94
N MET A 57 8.51 -9.65 -17.06
CA MET A 57 8.30 -11.00 -16.55
C MET A 57 8.05 -12.03 -17.65
N GLY A 58 7.47 -11.62 -18.79
CA GLY A 58 7.27 -12.48 -19.96
C GLY A 58 8.52 -12.67 -20.82
N GLU A 59 9.46 -11.73 -20.80
CA GLU A 59 10.69 -11.76 -21.60
C GLU A 59 11.87 -12.36 -20.81
N SER A 60 12.12 -11.81 -19.62
CA SER A 60 13.16 -12.23 -18.69
C SER A 60 12.63 -12.14 -17.26
N ARG A 61 12.24 -13.30 -16.72
CA ARG A 61 11.70 -13.41 -15.35
C ARG A 61 12.62 -12.77 -14.32
N LYS A 62 13.94 -12.97 -14.44
CA LYS A 62 14.95 -12.44 -13.54
C LYS A 62 14.94 -10.91 -13.51
N GLU A 63 14.91 -10.28 -14.68
CA GLU A 63 14.85 -8.82 -14.79
C GLU A 63 13.48 -8.26 -14.41
N GLY A 64 12.40 -9.00 -14.69
CA GLY A 64 11.06 -8.67 -14.21
C GLY A 64 11.00 -8.63 -12.67
N ILE A 65 11.63 -9.60 -12.00
CA ILE A 65 11.73 -9.64 -10.53
C ILE A 65 12.51 -8.44 -10.01
N LYS A 66 13.65 -8.09 -10.63
CA LYS A 66 14.42 -6.90 -10.25
C LYS A 66 13.59 -5.62 -10.38
N MET A 67 12.94 -5.40 -11.54
CA MET A 67 12.08 -4.23 -11.77
C MET A 67 10.91 -4.16 -10.77
N LEU A 68 10.35 -5.31 -10.41
CA LEU A 68 9.30 -5.40 -9.38
C LEU A 68 9.83 -4.97 -8.01
N MET A 69 10.99 -5.49 -7.60
CA MET A 69 11.64 -5.12 -6.33
C MET A 69 12.04 -3.65 -6.31
N GLU A 70 12.55 -3.10 -7.42
CA GLU A 70 12.85 -1.68 -7.57
C GLU A 70 11.60 -0.81 -7.42
N ALA A 71 10.48 -1.20 -8.04
CA ALA A 71 9.23 -0.48 -7.89
C ALA A 71 8.76 -0.46 -6.42
N ILE A 72 8.86 -1.59 -5.72
CA ILE A 72 8.52 -1.68 -4.28
C ILE A 72 9.43 -0.76 -3.46
N MET A 73 10.74 -0.80 -3.70
CA MET A 73 11.73 0.06 -3.05
C MET A 73 11.41 1.55 -3.27
N MET A 74 11.07 1.94 -4.51
CA MET A 74 10.69 3.33 -4.82
C MET A 74 9.38 3.77 -4.15
N TYR A 75 8.39 2.87 -4.00
CA TYR A 75 7.19 3.17 -3.22
C TYR A 75 7.52 3.42 -1.75
N ILE A 76 8.32 2.54 -1.13
CA ILE A 76 8.76 2.68 0.26
C ILE A 76 9.45 4.04 0.47
N LYS A 77 10.39 4.37 -0.41
CA LYS A 77 11.12 5.63 -0.36
C LYS A 77 10.22 6.85 -0.53
N GLY A 78 9.38 6.84 -1.57
CA GLY A 78 8.45 7.93 -1.84
C GLY A 78 7.44 8.15 -0.71
N TYR A 79 6.95 7.07 -0.08
CA TYR A 79 6.07 7.18 1.08
C TYR A 79 6.79 7.70 2.32
N THR A 80 8.05 7.32 2.51
CA THR A 80 8.88 7.83 3.61
C THR A 80 9.11 9.34 3.46
N GLU A 81 9.40 9.82 2.23
CA GLU A 81 9.55 11.26 1.94
C GLU A 81 8.25 12.07 2.10
N GLU A 82 7.10 11.45 1.83
CA GLU A 82 5.79 12.09 1.96
C GLU A 82 5.20 12.03 3.37
N SER A 83 5.78 11.22 4.27
CA SER A 83 5.25 10.93 5.61
C SER A 83 5.07 12.19 6.49
N GLY A 84 5.93 13.20 6.32
CA GLY A 84 5.84 14.49 7.01
C GLY A 84 4.90 15.51 6.34
N LYS A 85 4.45 15.24 5.12
CA LYS A 85 3.65 16.18 4.28
C LYS A 85 2.18 15.76 4.18
N CYS A 86 1.88 14.47 4.40
CA CYS A 86 0.55 13.90 4.26
C CYS A 86 -0.11 13.64 5.62
N LYS A 87 -1.45 13.55 5.63
CA LYS A 87 -2.15 13.08 6.85
C LYS A 87 -1.82 11.62 7.09
N VAL A 88 -1.71 11.23 8.36
CA VAL A 88 -1.40 9.84 8.77
C VAL A 88 -2.39 8.83 8.15
N VAL A 89 -3.67 9.19 8.06
CA VAL A 89 -4.70 8.35 7.42
C VAL A 89 -4.38 8.07 5.94
N ASP A 90 -3.94 9.09 5.20
CA ASP A 90 -3.56 8.93 3.78
C ASP A 90 -2.32 8.04 3.65
N MET A 91 -1.38 8.15 4.59
CA MET A 91 -0.20 7.28 4.64
C MET A 91 -0.58 5.82 4.89
N ILE A 92 -1.50 5.55 5.83
CA ILE A 92 -2.00 4.19 6.06
C ILE A 92 -2.60 3.60 4.77
N TYR A 93 -3.41 4.37 4.04
CA TYR A 93 -3.98 3.92 2.76
C TYR A 93 -2.90 3.59 1.73
N LYS A 94 -1.85 4.41 1.62
CA LYS A 94 -0.72 4.18 0.70
C LYS A 94 0.04 2.90 1.05
N TRP A 95 0.42 2.73 2.32
CA TRP A 95 1.13 1.53 2.79
C TRP A 95 0.30 0.25 2.64
N LYS A 96 -1.01 0.29 2.96
CA LYS A 96 -1.91 -0.85 2.71
C LYS A 96 -2.02 -1.19 1.23
N SER A 97 -2.05 -0.19 0.36
CA SER A 97 -2.09 -0.39 -1.10
C SER A 97 -0.81 -1.05 -1.60
N LEU A 98 0.34 -0.68 -1.05
CA LEU A 98 1.61 -1.36 -1.33
C LEU A 98 1.60 -2.82 -0.84
N GLY A 99 1.10 -3.09 0.36
CA GLY A 99 0.94 -4.47 0.85
C GLY A 99 0.09 -5.33 -0.09
N LYS A 100 -1.03 -4.80 -0.60
CA LYS A 100 -1.86 -5.47 -1.61
C LYS A 100 -1.12 -5.72 -2.92
N TYR A 101 -0.30 -4.77 -3.37
CA TYR A 101 0.51 -4.93 -4.56
C TYR A 101 1.54 -6.05 -4.39
N ILE A 102 2.29 -6.05 -3.28
CA ILE A 102 3.28 -7.10 -2.98
C ILE A 102 2.62 -8.47 -2.89
N CYS A 103 1.46 -8.58 -2.22
CA CYS A 103 0.72 -9.83 -2.13
C CYS A 103 0.32 -10.38 -3.51
N ARG A 104 -0.14 -9.53 -4.43
CA ARG A 104 -0.41 -9.93 -5.82
C ARG A 104 0.86 -10.36 -6.55
N ALA A 105 1.95 -9.62 -6.35
CA ALA A 105 3.23 -9.95 -6.96
C ALA A 105 3.74 -11.33 -6.52
N ILE A 106 3.65 -11.65 -5.22
CA ILE A 106 3.94 -12.98 -4.69
C ILE A 106 3.12 -14.06 -5.41
N GLY A 107 1.83 -13.82 -5.65
CA GLY A 107 0.97 -14.75 -6.39
C GLY A 107 1.40 -14.95 -7.85
N SER A 108 1.95 -13.93 -8.50
CA SER A 108 2.44 -14.02 -9.89
C SER A 108 3.83 -14.64 -10.04
N LEU A 109 4.61 -14.73 -8.94
CA LEU A 109 5.98 -15.26 -8.97
C LEU A 109 6.06 -16.79 -9.05
N GLY A 110 4.93 -17.51 -9.11
CA GLY A 110 4.88 -18.96 -9.35
C GLY A 110 5.85 -19.76 -8.48
N GLU A 111 6.73 -20.55 -9.11
CA GLU A 111 7.70 -21.45 -8.45
C GLU A 111 9.00 -20.78 -7.98
N ASP A 112 9.17 -19.46 -8.11
CA ASP A 112 10.37 -18.79 -7.62
C ASP A 112 10.32 -18.66 -6.09
N GLU A 113 10.71 -19.74 -5.40
CA GLU A 113 10.64 -19.83 -3.94
C GLU A 113 11.47 -18.74 -3.25
N GLU A 114 12.62 -18.37 -3.81
CA GLU A 114 13.55 -17.44 -3.19
C GLU A 114 13.04 -15.99 -3.26
N ALA A 115 12.62 -15.54 -4.46
CA ALA A 115 12.02 -14.21 -4.62
C ALA A 115 10.70 -14.11 -3.85
N THR A 116 9.91 -15.18 -3.83
CA THR A 116 8.65 -15.27 -3.06
C THR A 116 8.91 -15.16 -1.56
N ALA A 117 9.88 -15.90 -1.02
CA ALA A 117 10.24 -15.84 0.40
C ALA A 117 10.74 -14.45 0.78
N PHE A 118 11.57 -13.82 -0.06
CA PHE A 118 12.03 -12.46 0.15
C PHE A 118 10.88 -11.45 0.13
N LEU A 119 9.96 -11.52 -0.84
CA LEU A 119 8.81 -10.62 -0.87
C LEU A 119 7.85 -10.83 0.30
N ARG A 120 7.76 -12.03 0.87
CA ARG A 120 7.02 -12.26 2.13
C ARG A 120 7.65 -11.50 3.30
N LEU A 121 8.97 -11.47 3.41
CA LEU A 121 9.68 -10.64 4.40
C LEU A 121 9.39 -9.14 4.19
N VAL A 122 9.42 -8.67 2.95
CA VAL A 122 9.09 -7.28 2.61
C VAL A 122 7.63 -6.96 2.95
N LEU A 123 6.70 -7.85 2.59
CA LEU A 123 5.28 -7.71 2.90
C LEU A 123 5.05 -7.63 4.41
N PHE A 124 5.72 -8.49 5.19
CA PHE A 124 5.62 -8.46 6.64
C PHE A 124 6.04 -7.11 7.21
N ASN A 125 7.17 -6.56 6.76
CA ASN A 125 7.64 -5.25 7.24
C ASN A 125 6.70 -4.11 6.82
N VAL A 126 6.20 -4.13 5.58
CA VAL A 126 5.18 -3.18 5.10
C VAL A 126 3.91 -3.26 5.95
N LYS A 127 3.46 -4.48 6.29
CA LYS A 127 2.31 -4.69 7.16
C LYS A 127 2.53 -4.17 8.56
N PHE A 128 3.66 -4.54 9.16
CA PHE A 128 4.04 -4.06 10.47
C PHE A 128 4.05 -2.53 10.54
N HIS A 129 4.58 -1.87 9.50
CA HIS A 129 4.63 -0.41 9.42
C HIS A 129 3.23 0.23 9.42
N TYR A 130 2.30 -0.22 8.58
CA TYR A 130 0.95 0.37 8.61
C TYR A 130 0.19 0.05 9.90
N LEU A 131 0.40 -1.13 10.51
CA LEU A 131 -0.22 -1.50 11.79
C LEU A 131 0.30 -0.62 12.93
N HIS A 132 1.59 -0.26 12.89
CA HIS A 132 2.16 0.71 13.82
C HIS A 132 1.50 2.09 13.67
N LEU A 133 1.26 2.55 12.43
CA LEU A 133 0.56 3.82 12.17
C LEU A 133 -0.89 3.76 12.67
N GLU A 134 -1.61 2.66 12.41
CA GLU A 134 -3.00 2.47 12.84
C GLU A 134 -3.13 2.40 14.36
N SER A 135 -2.30 1.60 15.03
CA SER A 135 -2.29 1.51 16.50
C SER A 135 -1.98 2.87 17.13
N SER A 136 -1.06 3.64 16.55
CA SER A 136 -0.75 5.00 17.00
C SER A 136 -1.94 5.95 16.86
N LEU A 137 -2.76 5.82 15.81
CA LEU A 137 -3.99 6.60 15.66
C LEU A 137 -5.07 6.17 16.66
N VAL A 138 -5.25 4.86 16.83
CA VAL A 138 -6.21 4.31 17.79
C VAL A 138 -5.88 4.78 19.19
N ILE A 139 -4.62 4.70 19.64
CA ILE A 139 -4.20 5.19 20.97
C ILE A 139 -4.53 6.68 21.15
N LYS A 140 -4.35 7.51 20.11
CA LYS A 140 -4.70 8.93 20.13
C LYS A 140 -6.21 9.17 20.20
N GLN A 141 -7.01 8.32 19.54
CA GLN A 141 -8.48 8.42 19.49
C GLN A 141 -9.19 7.77 20.68
N ASN A 142 -8.61 6.73 21.31
CA ASN A 142 -9.19 5.99 22.43
C ASN A 142 -9.39 6.85 23.70
N ARG A 143 -8.87 8.09 23.70
CA ARG A 143 -9.24 9.15 24.65
C ARG A 143 -10.71 9.59 24.52
N ARG A 144 -11.47 9.11 23.51
CA ARG A 144 -12.84 9.52 23.20
C ARG A 144 -13.92 8.42 23.34
N GLY A 145 -13.56 7.22 23.81
CA GLY A 145 -14.54 6.22 24.27
C GLY A 145 -15.24 5.35 23.20
N GLU A 146 -14.57 5.00 22.10
CA GLU A 146 -15.13 4.14 21.05
C GLU A 146 -15.15 2.63 21.41
N SER A 147 -15.97 1.86 20.68
CA SER A 147 -16.18 0.41 20.85
C SER A 147 -14.87 -0.38 20.72
N ARG A 148 -14.46 -1.06 21.80
CA ARG A 148 -13.17 -1.74 21.92
C ARG A 148 -13.12 -3.10 21.21
N GLU A 149 -14.27 -3.76 21.05
CA GLU A 149 -14.33 -5.14 20.56
C GLU A 149 -14.02 -5.24 19.06
N GLY A 150 -14.65 -4.39 18.24
CA GLY A 150 -14.39 -4.37 16.79
C GLY A 150 -12.94 -4.00 16.44
N VAL A 151 -12.34 -3.08 17.20
CA VAL A 151 -10.92 -2.70 17.06
C VAL A 151 -10.01 -3.88 17.41
N LEU A 152 -10.30 -4.59 18.50
CA LEU A 152 -9.53 -5.76 18.92
C LEU A 152 -9.62 -6.88 17.87
N SER A 153 -10.81 -7.22 17.40
CA SER A 153 -10.99 -8.23 16.35
C SER A 153 -10.24 -7.90 15.07
N TYR A 154 -10.24 -6.62 14.66
CA TYR A 154 -9.48 -6.15 13.50
C TYR A 154 -7.97 -6.41 13.67
N PHE A 155 -7.38 -5.98 14.79
CA PHE A 155 -5.94 -6.18 15.00
C PHE A 155 -5.58 -7.66 15.15
N LEU A 156 -6.39 -8.48 15.82
CA LEU A 156 -6.17 -9.92 15.91
C LEU A 156 -6.13 -10.58 14.53
N ASN A 157 -7.02 -10.20 13.61
CA ASN A 157 -6.99 -10.70 12.24
C ASN A 157 -5.72 -10.29 11.49
N GLU A 158 -5.28 -9.04 11.63
CA GLU A 158 -4.03 -8.59 11.01
C GLU A 158 -2.78 -9.28 11.59
N TYR A 159 -2.75 -9.54 12.90
CA TYR A 159 -1.68 -10.31 13.54
C TYR A 159 -1.65 -11.77 13.07
N ASN A 160 -2.81 -12.40 12.92
CA ASN A 160 -2.90 -13.75 12.36
C ASN A 160 -2.36 -13.79 10.94
N ASP A 161 -2.65 -12.78 10.13
CA ASP A 161 -2.12 -12.69 8.77
C ASP A 161 -0.59 -12.50 8.76
N LEU A 162 -0.02 -11.69 9.66
CA LEU A 162 1.44 -11.58 9.83
C LEU A 162 2.07 -12.94 10.16
N HIS A 163 1.44 -13.71 11.05
CA HIS A 163 1.90 -15.06 11.39
C HIS A 163 1.83 -16.00 10.17
N THR A 164 0.76 -15.93 9.38
CA THR A 164 0.64 -16.69 8.13
C THR A 164 1.74 -16.34 7.13
N ILE A 165 2.05 -15.04 6.96
CA ILE A 165 3.14 -14.59 6.09
C ILE A 165 4.48 -15.17 6.58
N PHE A 166 4.75 -15.09 7.88
CA PHE A 166 5.95 -15.64 8.49
C PHE A 166 6.06 -17.15 8.25
N ALA A 167 5.02 -17.92 8.58
CA ALA A 167 5.00 -19.37 8.39
C ALA A 167 5.22 -19.79 6.93
N LEU A 168 4.59 -19.09 5.98
CA LEU A 168 4.74 -19.37 4.55
C LEU A 168 6.12 -18.96 4.00
N SER A 169 6.83 -18.04 4.63
CA SER A 169 8.15 -17.61 4.17
C SER A 169 9.24 -18.66 4.36
N LYS A 170 9.01 -19.66 5.24
CA LYS A 170 10.02 -20.64 5.69
C LYS A 170 11.30 -20.00 6.29
N MET A 171 11.29 -18.69 6.56
CA MET A 171 12.42 -18.00 7.20
C MET A 171 12.48 -18.32 8.70
N LYS A 172 13.70 -18.40 9.24
CA LYS A 172 13.91 -18.68 10.67
C LYS A 172 13.49 -17.52 11.58
N MET A 173 13.61 -16.29 11.09
CA MET A 173 13.34 -15.09 11.85
C MET A 173 13.03 -13.94 10.91
N PHE A 174 12.07 -13.10 11.30
CA PHE A 174 11.82 -11.81 10.68
C PHE A 174 12.31 -10.71 11.60
N ASN A 175 13.18 -9.86 11.07
CA ASN A 175 13.49 -8.59 11.71
C ASN A 175 12.44 -7.57 11.31
N VAL A 176 11.92 -6.84 12.30
CA VAL A 176 11.16 -5.62 12.06
C VAL A 176 12.17 -4.53 11.74
N LEU A 177 12.09 -4.00 10.53
CA LEU A 177 13.02 -3.03 9.97
C LEU A 177 12.37 -1.65 9.92
N GLN A 178 13.19 -0.61 10.05
CA GLN A 178 12.75 0.73 9.66
C GLN A 178 12.64 0.79 8.14
N PRO A 179 11.80 1.71 7.58
CA PRO A 179 11.65 1.84 6.13
C PRO A 179 12.98 2.05 5.38
N CYS A 180 13.96 2.75 5.95
CA CYS A 180 15.28 2.93 5.37
C CYS A 180 16.07 1.62 5.30
N ASP A 181 16.09 0.84 6.39
CA ASP A 181 16.81 -0.43 6.43
C ASP A 181 16.16 -1.45 5.48
N LEU A 182 14.83 -1.42 5.36
CA LEU A 182 14.09 -2.21 4.38
C LEU A 182 14.44 -1.81 2.94
N GLU A 183 14.61 -0.52 2.66
CA GLU A 183 15.08 -0.02 1.36
C GLU A 183 16.44 -0.60 1.01
N ASP A 184 17.39 -0.52 1.95
CA ASP A 184 18.77 -0.99 1.76
C ASP A 184 18.81 -2.51 1.55
N MET A 185 18.05 -3.28 2.33
CA MET A 185 17.95 -4.73 2.16
C MET A 185 17.35 -5.12 0.80
N ILE A 186 16.34 -4.39 0.31
CA ILE A 186 15.79 -4.63 -1.04
C ILE A 186 16.84 -4.31 -2.11
N ARG A 187 17.60 -3.23 -1.94
CA ARG A 187 18.68 -2.84 -2.86
C ARG A 187 19.78 -3.91 -2.94
N GLU A 188 20.23 -4.40 -1.79
CA GLU A 188 21.19 -5.50 -1.72
C GLU A 188 20.67 -6.75 -2.43
N ARG A 189 19.40 -7.09 -2.21
CA ARG A 189 18.77 -8.22 -2.89
C ARG A 189 18.76 -8.05 -4.40
N ILE A 190 18.37 -6.89 -4.91
CA ILE A 190 18.38 -6.59 -6.36
C ILE A 190 19.78 -6.81 -6.96
N ASN A 191 20.82 -6.34 -6.28
CA ASN A 191 22.21 -6.47 -6.73
C ASN A 191 22.74 -7.91 -6.69
N SER A 192 22.13 -8.77 -5.86
CA SER A 192 22.50 -10.18 -5.72
C SER A 192 21.81 -11.12 -6.72
N ILE A 193 20.79 -10.62 -7.43
CA ILE A 193 20.05 -11.39 -8.45
C ILE A 193 20.87 -11.42 -9.73
#